data_AF-A0A497F2P2-F1
#
_entry.id   AF-A0A497F2P2-F1
#
_cell.length_a   1.000
_cell.length_b   1.000
_cell.length_c   1.000
_cell.angle_alpha   90.00
_cell.angle_beta   90.00
_cell.angle_gamma   90.00
#
_symmetry.space_group_name_H-M   'P 1'
#
loop_
_entity.id
_entity.type
_entity.pdbx_description
1 polymer ?
#
loop_
_entity_poly.entity_id
_entity_poly.type
_entity_poly.pdbx_seq_one_letter_code
_entity_poly.pdbx_strand_id
1 'polypeptide(L)'
;MKITISRSITLKKLLLIIIAAVVLVNPFATLGKSEGYLLTGQVHDVHGKPLANVQIYIFRLIEAEHLKLITKTETSNAGIFEVKLDSGEYRIYAILDYASTPGLDYAISYLDVKISGSTNVNLTLIDGASVVIDGEALVADSAEPAKYVSYHLEGFTYKLDGEILRTFGAPLEEAIQLGLNRSTVVIPANTEVNITVEAAFIIDRDVVTKKFRLTNESIRLGRGEALVLSLPAASLKFSLGEVEKKLSEAVEVVKEAEERGFYVTIYKSKISKVEELLATSKEKLEAKAYDSCYADLREAYTIVTGIISSVKTLVAEAIGSSLAIASLIALTSAVIGELLFENEAKKIIATALSFIISILAFYHLYPGCKMVELSQLITWSTASLIALILLIKIPQKIREKPGELAFWSAITSIFSIAKRNLKRRKLRTLLTLISVLVLIGGFVALTSVSIEEGLTVKRYNNADQLSGILVDKILPPTSTYPFIPLELNFMEKFTLNEKALWSSIKYSSTPQLNPIEYMVNQVKAQRKAEVYGFLAFSDNRDPIMNVIEAKIIQGRMPTSAGEIVLTQS
;
A
#
# COMPACT_ATOMS: atom_id res chain seq x y z
N MET A 1 44.76 -7.88 76.18
CA MET A 1 45.58 -7.87 74.95
C MET A 1 44.65 -7.58 73.78
N LYS A 2 44.75 -6.37 73.19
CA LYS A 2 43.97 -5.96 72.02
C LYS A 2 44.43 -6.78 70.81
N ILE A 3 43.53 -7.54 70.20
CA ILE A 3 43.66 -7.92 68.79
C ILE A 3 42.35 -7.56 68.10
N THR A 4 42.42 -6.48 67.34
CA THR A 4 41.43 -5.99 66.42
C THR A 4 41.51 -6.83 65.15
N ILE A 5 40.44 -7.53 64.76
CA ILE A 5 40.30 -8.05 63.39
C ILE A 5 39.11 -7.34 62.76
N SER A 6 39.44 -6.54 61.76
CA SER A 6 38.55 -5.61 61.09
C SER A 6 37.89 -6.25 59.87
N ARG A 7 36.65 -5.79 59.63
CA ARG A 7 36.01 -5.59 58.32
C ARG A 7 35.56 -6.83 57.54
N SER A 8 34.26 -7.09 57.72
CA SER A 8 33.24 -7.16 56.67
C SER A 8 33.76 -7.36 55.24
N ILE A 9 33.62 -8.59 54.75
CA ILE A 9 33.56 -8.86 53.32
C ILE A 9 32.31 -8.14 52.81
N THR A 10 32.50 -6.96 52.20
CA THR A 10 31.41 -6.21 51.56
C THR A 10 30.72 -7.08 50.53
N LEU A 11 29.39 -7.07 50.52
CA LEU A 11 28.50 -7.86 49.65
C LEU A 11 28.97 -7.92 48.17
N LYS A 12 29.60 -6.86 47.66
CA LYS A 12 30.24 -6.80 46.31
C LYS A 12 31.35 -7.83 46.10
N LYS A 13 32.18 -8.13 47.09
CA LYS A 13 33.25 -9.15 47.00
C LYS A 13 32.68 -10.57 47.04
N LEU A 14 31.61 -10.79 47.82
CA LEU A 14 30.88 -12.06 47.81
C LEU A 14 30.20 -12.27 46.44
N LEU A 15 29.59 -11.22 45.89
CA LEU A 15 28.99 -11.22 44.56
C LEU A 15 30.05 -11.49 43.46
N LEU A 16 31.24 -10.91 43.57
CA LEU A 16 32.34 -11.15 42.62
C LEU A 16 32.89 -12.59 42.70
N ILE A 17 32.92 -13.18 43.89
CA ILE A 17 33.30 -14.59 44.07
C ILE A 17 32.21 -15.52 43.54
N ILE A 18 30.92 -15.17 43.70
CA ILE A 18 29.79 -15.92 43.12
C ILE A 18 29.77 -15.77 41.60
N ILE A 19 30.03 -14.59 41.05
CA ILE A 19 30.15 -14.37 39.60
C ILE A 19 31.38 -15.11 39.05
N ALA A 20 32.52 -15.10 39.75
CA ALA A 20 33.69 -15.89 39.36
C ALA A 20 33.43 -17.40 39.45
N ALA A 21 32.65 -17.87 40.43
CA ALA A 21 32.23 -19.26 40.55
C ALA A 21 31.19 -19.64 39.48
N VAL A 22 30.29 -18.73 39.09
CA VAL A 22 29.33 -18.95 37.99
C VAL A 22 30.02 -18.90 36.62
N VAL A 23 31.09 -18.12 36.48
CA VAL A 23 31.93 -18.12 35.26
C VAL A 23 32.82 -19.37 35.18
N LEU A 24 33.24 -19.94 36.33
CA LEU A 24 33.97 -21.21 36.42
C LEU A 24 33.08 -22.46 36.35
N VAL A 25 31.78 -22.32 36.64
CA VAL A 25 30.73 -23.31 36.36
C VAL A 25 29.96 -22.88 35.10
N ASN A 26 30.69 -22.45 34.07
CA ASN A 26 30.23 -22.85 32.75
C ASN A 26 30.45 -24.35 32.66
N PRO A 27 29.49 -25.15 32.15
CA PRO A 27 29.87 -26.46 31.68
C PRO A 27 31.01 -26.18 30.69
N PHE A 28 32.18 -26.78 30.94
CA PHE A 28 32.98 -27.21 29.82
C PHE A 28 31.98 -27.93 28.92
N ALA A 29 31.51 -27.23 27.88
CA ALA A 29 30.89 -27.86 26.74
C ALA A 29 31.87 -28.98 26.44
N THR A 30 31.44 -30.20 26.69
CA THR A 30 32.18 -31.37 26.33
C THR A 30 32.58 -31.11 24.89
N LEU A 31 33.87 -30.92 24.64
CA LEU A 31 34.46 -31.34 23.38
C LEU A 31 34.30 -32.86 23.38
N GLY A 32 33.06 -33.31 23.23
CA GLY A 32 32.79 -34.55 22.57
C GLY A 32 33.49 -34.38 21.24
N LYS A 33 34.58 -35.11 21.04
CA LYS A 33 34.95 -35.55 19.70
C LYS A 33 33.63 -35.99 19.08
N SER A 34 33.10 -35.19 18.16
CA SER A 34 31.99 -35.64 17.35
C SER A 34 32.52 -36.83 16.58
N GLU A 35 32.10 -38.03 16.98
CA GLU A 35 32.19 -39.17 16.09
C GLU A 35 31.22 -38.85 14.95
N GLY A 36 31.76 -38.28 13.87
CA GLY A 36 30.97 -38.00 12.68
C GLY A 36 30.31 -39.30 12.22
N TYR A 37 28.99 -39.33 12.24
CA TYR A 37 28.20 -40.45 11.77
C TYR A 37 28.32 -40.54 10.25
N LEU A 38 28.45 -41.76 9.74
CA LEU A 38 28.56 -41.98 8.31
C LEU A 38 27.16 -41.95 7.69
N LEU A 39 26.90 -40.93 6.86
CA LEU A 39 25.77 -40.90 5.95
C LEU A 39 26.23 -41.51 4.63
N THR A 40 25.68 -42.65 4.27
CA THR A 40 25.80 -43.22 2.92
C THR A 40 24.49 -42.99 2.19
N GLY A 41 24.54 -42.71 0.89
CA GLY A 41 23.31 -42.73 0.11
C GLY A 41 23.52 -43.10 -1.33
N GLN A 42 22.44 -43.57 -1.96
CA GLN A 42 22.44 -43.99 -3.34
C GLN A 42 21.38 -43.21 -4.15
N VAL A 43 21.80 -42.65 -5.28
CA VAL A 43 20.92 -41.95 -6.22
C VAL A 43 20.68 -42.82 -7.45
N HIS A 44 19.41 -42.99 -7.80
CA HIS A 44 18.97 -43.77 -8.96
C HIS A 44 17.88 -43.03 -9.75
N ASP A 45 17.67 -43.44 -11.00
CA ASP A 45 16.54 -42.97 -11.80
C ASP A 45 15.24 -43.72 -11.48
N VAL A 46 14.12 -43.31 -12.07
CA VAL A 46 12.81 -43.99 -11.92
C VAL A 46 12.81 -45.47 -12.34
N HIS A 47 13.82 -45.94 -13.08
CA HIS A 47 13.98 -47.32 -13.50
C HIS A 47 14.94 -48.11 -12.59
N GLY A 48 15.45 -47.51 -11.52
CA GLY A 48 16.38 -48.12 -10.57
C GLY A 48 17.83 -48.15 -11.05
N LYS A 49 18.17 -47.44 -12.14
CA LYS A 49 19.54 -47.35 -12.63
C LYS A 49 20.32 -46.33 -11.78
N PRO A 50 21.52 -46.66 -11.28
CA PRO A 50 22.33 -45.72 -10.51
C PRO A 50 22.81 -44.55 -11.38
N LEU A 51 22.78 -43.35 -10.81
CA LEU A 51 23.17 -42.10 -11.49
C LEU A 51 24.50 -41.56 -10.96
N ALA A 52 25.48 -41.42 -11.84
CA ALA A 52 26.81 -40.89 -11.54
C ALA A 52 26.87 -39.36 -11.66
N ASN A 53 27.83 -38.74 -10.97
CA ASN A 53 28.11 -37.29 -11.00
C ASN A 53 26.92 -36.39 -10.56
N VAL A 54 25.97 -36.95 -9.81
CA VAL A 54 24.88 -36.18 -9.21
C VAL A 54 25.47 -35.30 -8.13
N GLN A 55 25.22 -33.99 -8.21
CA GLN A 55 25.65 -33.03 -7.21
C GLN A 55 24.73 -33.12 -6.00
N ILE A 56 25.31 -33.41 -4.84
CA ILE A 56 24.62 -33.56 -3.56
C ILE A 56 24.96 -32.36 -2.67
N TYR A 57 23.94 -31.62 -2.26
CA TYR A 57 24.07 -30.51 -1.33
C TYR A 57 23.43 -30.88 0.00
N ILE A 58 24.18 -30.75 1.09
CA ILE A 58 23.72 -31.13 2.42
C ILE A 58 23.62 -29.89 3.30
N PHE A 59 22.40 -29.58 3.71
CA PHE A 59 22.08 -28.47 4.60
C PHE A 59 21.70 -28.98 5.98
N ARG A 60 22.15 -28.28 7.03
CA ARG A 60 21.71 -28.53 8.41
C ARG A 60 20.62 -27.53 8.76
N LEU A 61 19.56 -28.02 9.39
CA LEU A 61 18.54 -27.19 10.01
C LEU A 61 19.06 -26.65 11.35
N ILE A 62 19.14 -25.32 11.49
CA ILE A 62 19.71 -24.66 12.69
C ILE A 62 18.62 -24.02 13.56
N GLU A 63 17.69 -23.30 12.95
CA GLU A 63 16.53 -22.67 13.59
C GLU A 63 15.27 -22.98 12.77
N ALA A 64 14.09 -22.57 13.25
CA ALA A 64 12.78 -23.07 12.82
C ALA A 64 12.58 -23.22 11.30
N GLU A 65 13.25 -22.44 10.44
CA GLU A 65 13.24 -22.64 8.97
C GLU A 65 14.57 -22.25 8.28
N HIS A 66 15.69 -22.10 8.99
CA HIS A 66 16.96 -21.69 8.36
C HIS A 66 17.90 -22.87 8.08
N LEU A 67 18.21 -23.08 6.80
CA LEU A 67 19.13 -24.09 6.32
C LEU A 67 20.53 -23.51 6.10
N LYS A 68 21.54 -24.16 6.67
CA LYS A 68 22.95 -23.81 6.45
C LYS A 68 23.65 -24.90 5.67
N LEU A 69 24.25 -24.54 4.53
CA LEU A 69 25.07 -25.47 3.76
C LEU A 69 26.25 -25.95 4.60
N ILE A 70 26.35 -27.28 4.77
CA ILE A 70 27.46 -27.91 5.51
C ILE A 70 28.51 -28.41 4.54
N THR A 71 28.09 -29.09 3.47
CA THR A 71 29.00 -29.66 2.49
C THR A 71 28.31 -29.92 1.16
N LYS A 72 29.15 -30.09 0.13
CA LYS A 72 28.78 -30.46 -1.23
C LYS A 72 29.63 -31.65 -1.64
N THR A 73 29.01 -32.69 -2.21
CA THR A 73 29.69 -33.88 -2.72
C THR A 73 29.05 -34.31 -4.04
N GLU A 74 29.62 -35.31 -4.70
CA GLU A 74 29.06 -35.90 -5.91
C GLU A 74 28.95 -37.43 -5.79
N THR A 75 28.06 -38.03 -6.57
CA THR A 75 27.92 -39.49 -6.61
C THR A 75 28.98 -40.14 -7.47
N SER A 76 29.48 -41.29 -7.01
CA SER A 76 30.37 -42.18 -7.77
C SER A 76 29.66 -42.82 -8.99
N ASN A 77 30.40 -43.56 -9.81
CA ASN A 77 29.85 -44.33 -10.94
C ASN A 77 28.77 -45.35 -10.55
N ALA A 78 28.73 -45.77 -9.28
CA ALA A 78 27.69 -46.65 -8.74
C ALA A 78 26.48 -45.90 -8.16
N GLY A 79 26.44 -44.57 -8.30
CA GLY A 79 25.41 -43.70 -7.75
C GLY A 79 25.53 -43.44 -6.24
N ILE A 80 26.64 -43.83 -5.62
CA ILE A 80 26.82 -43.78 -4.16
C ILE A 80 27.57 -42.51 -3.77
N PHE A 81 27.12 -41.85 -2.69
CA PHE A 81 27.82 -40.77 -1.99
C PHE A 81 28.01 -41.12 -0.51
N GLU A 82 29.10 -40.64 0.10
CA GLU A 82 29.42 -40.87 1.51
C GLU A 82 29.93 -39.60 2.16
N VAL A 83 29.35 -39.23 3.31
CA VAL A 83 29.72 -38.01 4.05
C VAL A 83 29.68 -38.30 5.55
N LYS A 84 30.64 -37.75 6.30
CA LYS A 84 30.60 -37.76 7.78
C LYS A 84 29.93 -36.50 8.30
N LEU A 85 28.87 -36.67 9.09
CA LEU A 85 28.06 -35.56 9.63
C LEU A 85 27.85 -35.73 11.14
N ASP A 86 27.72 -34.61 11.84
CA ASP A 86 27.34 -34.63 13.26
C ASP A 86 25.86 -35.01 13.42
N SER A 87 25.43 -35.38 14.63
CA SER A 87 24.00 -35.57 14.89
C SER A 87 23.20 -34.28 14.65
N GLY A 88 22.03 -34.41 14.03
CA GLY A 88 21.20 -33.27 13.67
C GLY A 88 20.16 -33.61 12.61
N GLU A 89 19.38 -32.60 12.24
CA GLU A 89 18.40 -32.69 11.16
C GLU A 89 18.97 -32.01 9.91
N TYR A 90 18.90 -32.71 8.79
CA TYR A 90 19.53 -32.31 7.54
C TYR A 90 18.55 -32.42 6.38
N ARG A 91 18.68 -31.49 5.42
CA ARG A 91 18.04 -31.56 4.11
C ARG A 91 19.09 -31.83 3.06
N ILE A 92 18.89 -32.88 2.27
CA ILE A 92 19.80 -33.32 1.21
C ILE A 92 19.14 -33.02 -0.13
N TYR A 93 19.76 -32.21 -0.98
CA TYR A 93 19.32 -31.98 -2.36
C TYR A 93 20.19 -32.78 -3.33
N ALA A 94 19.57 -33.39 -4.33
CA ALA A 94 20.22 -34.05 -5.45
C ALA A 94 19.90 -33.30 -6.74
N ILE A 95 20.94 -32.87 -7.45
CA ILE A 95 20.83 -32.11 -8.70
C ILE A 95 21.76 -32.75 -9.73
N LEU A 96 21.22 -33.07 -10.90
CA LEU A 96 21.99 -33.57 -12.03
C LEU A 96 21.58 -32.80 -13.29
N ASP A 97 22.57 -32.34 -14.02
CA ASP A 97 22.39 -31.59 -15.26
C ASP A 97 23.49 -31.98 -16.26
N TYR A 98 23.16 -31.95 -17.55
CA TYR A 98 24.11 -32.24 -18.61
C TYR A 98 24.33 -31.00 -19.47
N ALA A 99 25.58 -30.58 -19.64
CA ALA A 99 25.94 -29.38 -20.41
C ALA A 99 25.54 -29.40 -21.89
N SER A 100 25.00 -30.51 -22.40
CA SER A 100 24.50 -30.67 -23.77
C SER A 100 23.09 -30.13 -24.00
N THR A 101 22.34 -29.81 -22.94
CA THR A 101 20.94 -29.36 -23.01
C THR A 101 20.82 -27.92 -22.49
N PRO A 102 19.81 -27.15 -22.94
CA PRO A 102 19.62 -25.76 -22.52
C PRO A 102 19.00 -25.60 -21.13
N GLY A 103 18.35 -26.63 -20.58
CA GLY A 103 17.75 -26.61 -19.24
C GLY A 103 18.07 -27.88 -18.47
N LEU A 104 17.75 -27.90 -17.17
CA LEU A 104 18.07 -29.03 -16.30
C LEU A 104 17.42 -30.33 -16.76
N ASP A 105 18.26 -31.34 -17.00
CA ASP A 105 17.87 -32.70 -17.40
C ASP A 105 17.09 -33.49 -16.35
N TYR A 106 17.24 -33.15 -15.07
CA TYR A 106 16.56 -33.80 -13.96
C TYR A 106 15.85 -32.80 -13.07
N ALA A 107 14.67 -33.17 -12.57
CA ALA A 107 13.99 -32.40 -11.54
C ALA A 107 14.78 -32.47 -10.23
N ILE A 108 14.70 -31.41 -9.43
CA ILE A 108 15.43 -31.34 -8.16
C ILE A 108 14.68 -32.20 -7.14
N SER A 109 15.35 -33.26 -6.66
CA SER A 109 14.85 -34.06 -5.55
C SER A 109 15.52 -33.66 -4.24
N TYR A 110 14.78 -33.73 -3.15
CA TYR A 110 15.31 -33.53 -1.80
C TYR A 110 14.79 -34.57 -0.81
N LEU A 111 15.50 -34.73 0.30
CA LEU A 111 15.12 -35.61 1.40
C LEU A 111 15.50 -34.97 2.73
N ASP A 112 14.56 -34.97 3.67
CA ASP A 112 14.82 -34.60 5.07
C ASP A 112 15.18 -35.84 5.89
N VAL A 113 16.32 -35.78 6.57
CA VAL A 113 16.85 -36.89 7.37
C VAL A 113 17.33 -36.41 8.72
N LYS A 114 17.00 -37.19 9.76
CA LYS A 114 17.52 -37.00 11.11
C LYS A 114 18.66 -37.97 11.36
N ILE A 115 19.86 -37.44 11.56
CA ILE A 115 21.08 -38.21 11.80
C ILE A 115 21.30 -38.32 13.30
N SER A 116 21.24 -39.55 13.81
CA SER A 116 21.63 -39.93 15.18
C SER A 116 22.61 -41.11 15.22
N GLY A 117 22.99 -41.63 14.04
CA GLY A 117 23.80 -42.82 13.82
C GLY A 117 24.20 -42.94 12.35
N SER A 118 24.99 -43.97 12.01
CA SER A 118 25.27 -44.27 10.60
C SER A 118 23.95 -44.58 9.87
N THR A 119 23.65 -43.81 8.83
CA THR A 119 22.34 -43.81 8.17
C THR A 119 22.52 -44.03 6.69
N ASN A 120 21.69 -44.88 6.09
CA ASN A 120 21.64 -45.09 4.65
C ASN A 120 20.38 -44.46 4.06
N VAL A 121 20.52 -43.67 3.00
CA VAL A 121 19.41 -42.96 2.34
C VAL A 121 19.40 -43.21 0.84
N ASN A 122 18.22 -43.31 0.26
CA ASN A 122 18.05 -43.38 -1.18
C ASN A 122 17.37 -42.12 -1.69
N LEU A 123 17.77 -41.65 -2.87
CA LEU A 123 17.04 -40.61 -3.60
C LEU A 123 16.77 -41.06 -5.03
N THR A 124 15.53 -40.84 -5.48
CA THR A 124 15.16 -41.05 -6.89
C THR A 124 15.15 -39.70 -7.62
N LEU A 125 15.87 -39.60 -8.73
CA LEU A 125 15.77 -38.47 -9.66
C LEU A 125 14.85 -38.82 -10.82
N ILE A 126 14.03 -37.86 -11.22
CA ILE A 126 13.16 -37.98 -12.39
C ILE A 126 13.63 -37.01 -13.47
N ASP A 127 13.37 -37.34 -14.73
CA ASP A 127 13.67 -36.44 -15.84
C ASP A 127 13.00 -35.08 -15.63
N GLY A 128 13.72 -34.01 -15.92
CA GLY A 128 13.34 -32.63 -15.68
C GLY A 128 13.42 -31.77 -16.93
N ALA A 129 12.83 -30.59 -16.83
CA ALA A 129 12.88 -29.51 -17.79
C ALA A 129 12.88 -28.18 -17.05
N SER A 130 13.28 -27.10 -17.72
CA SER A 130 13.39 -25.77 -17.10
C SER A 130 12.39 -24.76 -17.69
N VAL A 131 11.77 -23.99 -16.81
CA VAL A 131 10.96 -22.82 -17.18
C VAL A 131 11.69 -21.59 -16.67
N VAL A 132 12.14 -20.74 -17.58
CA VAL A 132 12.80 -19.47 -17.27
C VAL A 132 11.78 -18.36 -17.32
N ILE A 133 11.65 -17.63 -16.22
CA ILE A 133 10.63 -16.60 -16.05
C ILE A 133 11.27 -15.24 -16.27
N ASP A 134 10.71 -14.48 -17.21
CA ASP A 134 11.24 -13.19 -17.63
C ASP A 134 10.34 -12.03 -17.18
N GLY A 135 10.97 -10.94 -16.73
CA GLY A 135 10.31 -9.71 -16.27
C GLY A 135 9.75 -9.77 -14.84
N GLU A 136 9.02 -8.70 -14.48
CA GLU A 136 8.48 -8.47 -13.14
C GLU A 136 6.95 -8.67 -13.12
N ALA A 137 6.39 -9.02 -11.96
CA ALA A 137 4.93 -9.06 -11.82
C ALA A 137 4.39 -7.64 -11.61
N LEU A 138 3.49 -7.22 -12.51
CA LEU A 138 2.84 -5.91 -12.52
C LEU A 138 1.33 -6.06 -12.35
N VAL A 139 0.72 -5.22 -11.51
CA VAL A 139 -0.73 -5.19 -11.26
C VAL A 139 -1.24 -3.76 -11.11
N ALA A 140 -2.42 -3.48 -11.65
CA ALA A 140 -3.00 -2.15 -11.77
C ALA A 140 -3.32 -1.46 -10.44
N ASP A 141 -3.42 -2.19 -9.33
CA ASP A 141 -3.68 -1.61 -8.01
C ASP A 141 -2.40 -1.29 -7.23
N SER A 142 -1.24 -1.73 -7.70
CA SER A 142 0.07 -1.36 -7.17
C SER A 142 0.76 -0.34 -8.08
N ALA A 143 1.46 0.63 -7.49
CA ALA A 143 2.34 1.55 -8.23
C ALA A 143 3.72 0.91 -8.52
N GLU A 144 4.04 -0.16 -7.79
CA GLU A 144 5.33 -0.84 -7.84
C GLU A 144 5.14 -2.30 -8.27
N PRO A 145 6.15 -2.91 -8.92
CA PRO A 145 6.17 -4.34 -9.17
C PRO A 145 6.16 -5.16 -7.86
N ALA A 146 5.91 -6.46 -7.97
CA ALA A 146 5.96 -7.34 -6.81
C ALA A 146 7.35 -7.37 -6.18
N LYS A 147 7.40 -7.24 -4.84
CA LYS A 147 8.65 -7.29 -4.08
C LYS A 147 9.18 -8.71 -3.92
N TYR A 148 8.26 -9.67 -3.79
CA TYR A 148 8.57 -11.09 -3.67
C TYR A 148 7.66 -11.88 -4.60
N VAL A 149 8.23 -12.88 -5.26
CA VAL A 149 7.49 -13.78 -6.15
C VAL A 149 7.86 -15.21 -5.82
N SER A 150 6.85 -16.04 -5.64
CA SER A 150 6.96 -17.47 -5.40
C SER A 150 6.27 -18.23 -6.53
N TYR A 151 6.84 -19.37 -6.91
CA TYR A 151 6.29 -20.24 -7.93
C TYR A 151 5.99 -21.61 -7.32
N HIS A 152 4.75 -22.06 -7.43
CA HIS A 152 4.26 -23.32 -6.87
C HIS A 152 3.86 -24.26 -8.00
N LEU A 153 4.40 -25.47 -7.97
CA LEU A 153 4.15 -26.50 -8.96
C LEU A 153 2.98 -27.42 -8.54
N GLU A 154 2.00 -27.55 -9.43
CA GLU A 154 0.79 -28.34 -9.25
C GLU A 154 0.56 -29.29 -10.44
N GLY A 155 -0.30 -30.31 -10.26
CA GLY A 155 -0.73 -31.19 -11.36
C GLY A 155 -0.03 -32.54 -11.46
N PHE A 156 0.94 -32.83 -10.58
CA PHE A 156 1.64 -34.12 -10.56
C PHE A 156 1.84 -34.68 -9.15
N THR A 157 1.89 -36.01 -9.08
CA THR A 157 2.16 -36.79 -7.87
C THR A 157 3.07 -37.96 -8.24
N TYR A 158 4.23 -38.03 -7.60
CA TYR A 158 5.14 -39.17 -7.69
C TYR A 158 5.30 -39.82 -6.32
N LYS A 159 5.50 -41.13 -6.32
CA LYS A 159 5.91 -41.88 -5.14
C LYS A 159 7.36 -42.31 -5.36
N LEU A 160 8.29 -41.64 -4.70
CA LEU A 160 9.74 -41.76 -4.91
C LEU A 160 10.45 -41.93 -3.58
N ASP A 161 11.71 -42.36 -3.62
CA ASP A 161 12.60 -42.19 -2.48
C ASP A 161 13.01 -40.70 -2.43
N GLY A 162 12.41 -39.95 -1.50
CA GLY A 162 12.52 -38.49 -1.42
C GLY A 162 11.33 -37.74 -2.03
N GLU A 163 11.45 -36.41 -2.11
CA GLU A 163 10.44 -35.50 -2.62
C GLU A 163 10.98 -34.64 -3.77
N ILE A 164 10.11 -34.22 -4.68
CA ILE A 164 10.47 -33.27 -5.75
C ILE A 164 10.24 -31.86 -5.23
N LEU A 165 11.19 -30.96 -5.49
CA LEU A 165 11.05 -29.55 -5.15
C LEU A 165 9.88 -28.93 -5.93
N ARG A 166 8.88 -28.43 -5.20
CA ARG A 166 7.65 -27.85 -5.78
C ARG A 166 7.56 -26.33 -5.67
N THR A 167 8.39 -25.71 -4.84
CA THR A 167 8.33 -24.28 -4.56
C THR A 167 9.66 -23.63 -4.93
N PHE A 168 9.57 -22.56 -5.71
CA PHE A 168 10.71 -21.77 -6.21
C PHE A 168 10.48 -20.27 -5.96
N GLY A 169 11.51 -19.46 -6.16
CA GLY A 169 11.46 -18.02 -5.98
C GLY A 169 11.82 -17.59 -4.55
N ALA A 170 11.09 -16.62 -4.01
CA ALA A 170 11.37 -16.02 -2.70
C ALA A 170 11.48 -17.03 -1.51
N PRO A 171 10.68 -18.11 -1.44
CA PRO A 171 10.77 -19.07 -0.33
C PRO A 171 12.00 -19.99 -0.39
N LEU A 172 12.69 -20.08 -1.53
CA LEU A 172 13.87 -20.92 -1.70
C LEU A 172 15.15 -20.10 -1.45
N GLU A 173 15.47 -19.87 -0.18
CA GLU A 173 16.64 -19.05 0.21
C GLU A 173 17.96 -19.66 -0.30
N GLU A 174 18.02 -20.98 -0.41
CA GLU A 174 19.20 -21.75 -0.80
C GLU A 174 19.42 -21.82 -2.32
N ALA A 175 18.51 -21.24 -3.14
CA ALA A 175 18.56 -21.32 -4.60
C ALA A 175 19.94 -20.99 -5.18
N ILE A 176 20.57 -19.92 -4.68
CA ILE A 176 21.90 -19.47 -5.13
C ILE A 176 22.98 -20.52 -4.82
N GLN A 177 22.91 -21.18 -3.66
CA GLN A 177 23.86 -22.21 -3.25
C GLN A 177 23.67 -23.50 -4.06
N LEU A 178 22.44 -23.79 -4.49
CA LEU A 178 22.11 -24.88 -5.41
C LEU A 178 22.52 -24.60 -6.87
N GLY A 179 22.99 -23.38 -7.18
CA GLY A 179 23.34 -22.96 -8.53
C GLY A 179 22.14 -22.59 -9.40
N LEU A 180 20.98 -22.32 -8.78
CA LEU A 180 19.75 -21.95 -9.47
C LEU A 180 19.62 -20.43 -9.53
N ASN A 181 19.18 -19.94 -10.69
CA ASN A 181 18.68 -18.58 -10.78
C ASN A 181 17.28 -18.50 -10.16
N ARG A 182 16.97 -17.43 -9.42
CA ARG A 182 15.65 -17.22 -8.78
C ARG A 182 14.50 -17.15 -9.78
N SER A 183 14.79 -16.89 -11.05
CA SER A 183 13.84 -16.90 -12.15
C SER A 183 13.70 -18.25 -12.87
N THR A 184 14.40 -19.29 -12.43
CA THR A 184 14.34 -20.63 -13.05
C THR A 184 13.53 -21.58 -12.18
N VAL A 185 12.52 -22.19 -12.79
CA VAL A 185 11.65 -23.18 -12.19
C VAL A 185 11.89 -24.51 -12.89
N VAL A 186 12.22 -25.57 -12.13
CA VAL A 186 12.49 -26.89 -12.69
C VAL A 186 11.24 -27.75 -12.55
N ILE A 187 10.74 -28.29 -13.66
CA ILE A 187 9.52 -29.10 -13.70
C ILE A 187 9.83 -30.54 -14.12
N PRO A 188 9.01 -31.53 -13.72
CA PRO A 188 9.06 -32.89 -14.26
C PRO A 188 8.88 -32.91 -15.78
N ALA A 189 9.76 -33.63 -16.50
CA ALA A 189 9.65 -33.81 -17.94
C ALA A 189 8.46 -34.71 -18.30
N ASN A 190 7.95 -34.52 -19.52
CA ASN A 190 6.87 -35.28 -20.15
C ASN A 190 5.56 -35.34 -19.35
N THR A 191 5.39 -34.46 -18.38
CA THR A 191 4.26 -34.43 -17.44
C THR A 191 3.57 -33.08 -17.52
N GLU A 192 2.24 -33.07 -17.38
CA GLU A 192 1.46 -31.83 -17.37
C GLU A 192 1.62 -31.14 -16.01
N VAL A 193 2.14 -29.91 -16.03
CA VAL A 193 2.42 -29.13 -14.82
C VAL A 193 1.76 -27.77 -14.92
N ASN A 194 1.09 -27.37 -13.84
CA ASN A 194 0.56 -26.03 -13.67
C ASN A 194 1.46 -25.24 -12.72
N ILE A 195 1.78 -24.01 -13.10
CA ILE A 195 2.60 -23.10 -12.28
C ILE A 195 1.71 -21.99 -11.74
N THR A 196 1.47 -22.02 -10.43
CA THR A 196 0.77 -20.95 -9.71
C THR A 196 1.81 -19.95 -9.21
N VAL A 197 1.66 -18.69 -9.60
CA VAL A 197 2.48 -17.57 -9.14
C VAL A 197 1.80 -16.93 -7.93
N GLU A 198 2.58 -16.70 -6.87
CA GLU A 198 2.19 -15.94 -5.71
C GLU A 198 3.10 -14.72 -5.59
N ALA A 199 2.55 -13.52 -5.83
CA ALA A 199 3.29 -12.28 -5.89
C ALA A 199 2.84 -11.33 -4.78
N ALA A 200 3.80 -10.83 -4.00
CA ALA A 200 3.56 -9.91 -2.88
C ALA A 200 3.83 -8.46 -3.29
N PHE A 201 2.82 -7.61 -3.15
CA PHE A 201 2.84 -6.19 -3.49
C PHE A 201 2.74 -5.35 -2.21
N ILE A 202 3.38 -4.18 -2.22
CA ILE A 202 3.17 -3.17 -1.18
C ILE A 202 2.13 -2.20 -1.72
N ILE A 203 0.92 -2.27 -1.19
CA ILE A 203 -0.16 -1.36 -1.55
C ILE A 203 -0.46 -0.52 -0.32
N ASP A 204 -0.21 0.79 -0.44
CA ASP A 204 -0.23 1.74 0.67
C ASP A 204 0.73 1.37 1.82
N ARG A 205 0.23 0.67 2.84
CA ARG A 205 1.00 0.22 4.01
C ARG A 205 0.88 -1.27 4.28
N ASP A 206 0.13 -1.99 3.45
CA ASP A 206 -0.14 -3.40 3.63
C ASP A 206 0.57 -4.23 2.57
N VAL A 207 1.06 -5.40 2.98
CA VAL A 207 1.58 -6.41 2.05
C VAL A 207 0.41 -7.22 1.56
N VAL A 208 0.07 -7.06 0.28
CA VAL A 208 -1.04 -7.76 -0.37
C VAL A 208 -0.47 -8.82 -1.30
N THR A 209 -0.83 -10.07 -1.05
CA THR A 209 -0.41 -11.18 -1.88
C THR A 209 -1.49 -11.53 -2.90
N LYS A 210 -1.09 -11.64 -4.17
CA LYS A 210 -1.97 -12.04 -5.27
C LYS A 210 -1.51 -13.36 -5.89
N LYS A 211 -2.48 -14.22 -6.17
CA LYS A 211 -2.27 -15.54 -6.76
C LYS A 211 -2.88 -15.60 -8.16
N PHE A 212 -2.08 -16.02 -9.13
CA PHE A 212 -2.51 -16.19 -10.52
C PHE A 212 -1.71 -17.29 -11.21
N ARG A 213 -2.25 -17.86 -12.28
CA ARG A 213 -1.53 -18.89 -13.07
C ARG A 213 -0.59 -18.23 -14.05
N LEU A 214 0.62 -18.79 -14.21
CA LEU A 214 1.60 -18.30 -15.19
C LEU A 214 1.13 -18.56 -16.64
N THR A 215 0.43 -19.67 -16.86
CA THR A 215 -0.16 -20.06 -18.15
C THR A 215 -1.62 -20.44 -17.98
N ASN A 216 -2.41 -20.32 -19.07
CA ASN A 216 -3.80 -20.78 -19.07
C ASN A 216 -3.91 -22.32 -19.06
N GLU A 217 -2.99 -22.97 -19.74
CA GLU A 217 -2.94 -24.43 -19.94
C GLU A 217 -1.72 -25.01 -19.23
N SER A 218 -1.81 -26.30 -18.90
CA SER A 218 -0.69 -27.05 -18.32
C SER A 218 0.48 -27.09 -19.30
N ILE A 219 1.69 -26.93 -18.78
CA ILE A 219 2.92 -26.99 -19.56
C ILE A 219 3.40 -28.45 -19.59
N ARG A 220 3.85 -28.91 -20.75
CA ARG A 220 4.52 -30.21 -20.91
C ARG A 220 5.79 -30.01 -21.73
N LEU A 221 6.95 -30.29 -21.13
CA LEU A 221 8.26 -30.17 -21.76
C LEU A 221 8.98 -31.51 -21.78
N GLY A 222 9.78 -31.74 -22.81
CA GLY A 222 10.71 -32.86 -22.89
C GLY A 222 11.89 -32.71 -21.93
N ARG A 223 12.65 -33.79 -21.77
CA ARG A 223 13.82 -33.82 -20.91
C ARG A 223 14.88 -32.81 -21.37
N GLY A 224 15.40 -31.99 -20.44
CA GLY A 224 16.43 -30.98 -20.71
C GLY A 224 15.95 -29.82 -21.57
N GLU A 225 14.66 -29.76 -21.93
CA GLU A 225 14.10 -28.63 -22.66
C GLU A 225 13.98 -27.40 -21.75
N ALA A 226 14.08 -26.22 -22.36
CA ALA A 226 13.92 -24.94 -21.67
C ALA A 226 12.84 -24.10 -22.36
N LEU A 227 11.92 -23.53 -21.59
CA LEU A 227 10.87 -22.62 -22.06
C LEU A 227 10.97 -21.28 -21.34
N VAL A 228 10.96 -20.17 -22.10
CA VAL A 228 10.93 -18.81 -21.53
C VAL A 228 9.50 -18.32 -21.48
N LEU A 229 9.04 -17.88 -20.29
CA LEU A 229 7.71 -17.34 -20.07
C LEU A 229 7.77 -15.94 -19.47
N SER A 230 6.92 -15.04 -19.97
CA SER A 230 6.83 -13.65 -19.48
C SER A 230 5.93 -13.58 -18.24
N LEU A 231 6.49 -13.15 -17.12
CA LEU A 231 5.75 -12.85 -15.89
C LEU A 231 4.82 -11.63 -16.05
N PRO A 232 5.23 -10.51 -16.69
CA PRO A 232 4.34 -9.40 -16.98
C PRO A 232 3.09 -9.82 -17.77
N ALA A 233 3.23 -10.72 -18.74
CA ALA A 233 2.10 -11.19 -19.53
C ALA A 233 1.02 -11.86 -18.65
N ALA A 234 1.43 -12.74 -17.74
CA ALA A 234 0.52 -13.42 -16.82
C ALA A 234 -0.10 -12.46 -15.79
N SER A 235 0.72 -11.58 -15.19
CA SER A 235 0.25 -10.68 -14.14
C SER A 235 -0.67 -9.57 -14.68
N LEU A 236 -0.37 -9.01 -15.86
CA LEU A 236 -1.22 -8.00 -16.50
C LEU A 236 -2.52 -8.60 -17.01
N LYS A 237 -2.52 -9.84 -17.50
CA LYS A 237 -3.76 -10.56 -17.84
C LYS A 237 -4.66 -10.75 -16.62
N PHE A 238 -4.08 -11.18 -15.50
CA PHE A 238 -4.79 -11.27 -14.23
C PHE A 238 -5.32 -9.90 -13.80
N SER A 239 -4.47 -8.86 -13.88
CA SER A 239 -4.84 -7.50 -13.52
C SER A 239 -5.97 -6.94 -14.38
N LEU A 240 -6.01 -7.29 -15.66
CA LEU A 240 -7.06 -6.88 -16.57
C LEU A 240 -8.43 -7.39 -16.10
N GLY A 241 -8.52 -8.66 -15.70
CA GLY A 241 -9.75 -9.23 -15.14
C GLY A 241 -10.17 -8.57 -13.82
N GLU A 242 -9.21 -8.17 -12.98
CA GLU A 242 -9.50 -7.43 -11.75
C GLU A 242 -10.07 -6.02 -12.03
N VAL A 243 -9.51 -5.30 -13.01
CA VAL A 243 -10.02 -3.98 -13.41
C VAL A 243 -11.40 -4.10 -14.06
N GLU A 244 -11.65 -5.12 -14.90
CA GLU A 244 -12.98 -5.39 -15.48
C GLU A 244 -14.04 -5.66 -14.40
N LYS A 245 -13.67 -6.42 -13.36
CA LYS A 245 -14.54 -6.66 -12.21
C LYS A 245 -14.84 -5.36 -11.46
N LYS A 246 -13.86 -4.49 -11.27
CA LYS A 246 -14.06 -3.17 -10.66
C LYS A 246 -14.88 -2.22 -11.53
N LEU A 247 -14.74 -2.29 -12.85
CA LEU A 247 -15.61 -1.55 -13.77
C LEU A 247 -17.06 -1.98 -13.64
N SER A 248 -17.31 -3.29 -13.55
CA SER A 248 -18.65 -3.81 -13.31
C SER A 248 -19.25 -3.29 -12.00
N GLU A 249 -18.45 -3.29 -10.90
CA GLU A 249 -18.85 -2.69 -9.61
C GLU A 249 -19.17 -1.19 -9.76
N ALA A 250 -18.33 -0.42 -10.47
CA ALA A 250 -18.55 1.01 -10.66
C ALA A 250 -19.82 1.31 -11.47
N VAL A 251 -20.08 0.55 -12.54
CA VAL A 251 -21.30 0.67 -13.34
C VAL A 251 -22.54 0.40 -12.48
N GLU A 252 -22.51 -0.63 -11.64
CA GLU A 252 -23.60 -0.97 -10.73
C GLU A 252 -23.86 0.14 -9.70
N VAL A 253 -22.80 0.61 -9.02
CA VAL A 253 -22.89 1.69 -8.02
C VAL A 253 -23.40 2.99 -8.63
N VAL A 254 -22.96 3.35 -9.83
CA VAL A 254 -23.44 4.55 -10.55
C VAL A 254 -24.92 4.39 -10.93
N LYS A 255 -25.31 3.22 -11.43
CA LYS A 255 -26.69 2.93 -11.81
C LYS A 255 -27.63 3.00 -10.60
N GLU A 256 -27.25 2.39 -9.48
CA GLU A 256 -28.02 2.44 -8.23
C GLU A 256 -28.22 3.87 -7.75
N ALA A 257 -27.18 4.70 -7.81
CA ALA A 257 -27.27 6.12 -7.47
C ALA A 257 -28.20 6.89 -8.43
N GLU A 258 -28.12 6.63 -9.75
CA GLU A 258 -28.99 7.25 -10.75
C GLU A 258 -30.47 6.91 -10.52
N GLU A 259 -30.78 5.63 -10.28
CA GLU A 259 -32.15 5.15 -9.98
C GLU A 259 -32.73 5.81 -8.72
N ARG A 260 -31.85 6.20 -7.79
CA ARG A 260 -32.21 6.91 -6.56
C ARG A 260 -32.36 8.42 -6.74
N GLY A 261 -32.11 8.94 -7.95
CA GLY A 261 -32.29 10.33 -8.33
C GLY A 261 -31.05 11.20 -8.13
N PHE A 262 -29.86 10.61 -7.93
CA PHE A 262 -28.61 11.37 -7.91
C PHE A 262 -28.19 11.75 -9.33
N TYR A 263 -27.67 12.97 -9.47
CA TYR A 263 -27.10 13.42 -10.74
C TYR A 263 -25.68 12.86 -10.91
N VAL A 264 -25.55 11.77 -11.66
CA VAL A 264 -24.30 11.01 -11.84
C VAL A 264 -23.75 11.03 -13.27
N THR A 265 -24.25 11.95 -14.11
CA THR A 265 -23.89 12.04 -15.53
C THR A 265 -22.37 12.19 -15.76
N ILE A 266 -21.66 12.87 -14.86
CA ILE A 266 -20.20 13.03 -14.94
C ILE A 266 -19.43 11.69 -14.89
N TYR A 267 -20.00 10.66 -14.28
CA TYR A 267 -19.35 9.35 -14.19
C TYR A 267 -19.53 8.51 -15.45
N LYS A 268 -20.55 8.79 -16.28
CA LYS A 268 -20.79 8.06 -17.54
C LYS A 268 -19.62 8.24 -18.52
N SER A 269 -19.13 9.47 -18.69
CA SER A 269 -17.96 9.73 -19.54
C SER A 269 -16.68 9.10 -18.98
N LYS A 270 -16.51 9.08 -17.66
CA LYS A 270 -15.37 8.40 -17.01
C LYS A 270 -15.43 6.88 -17.21
N ILE A 271 -16.60 6.27 -17.13
CA ILE A 271 -16.82 4.84 -17.41
C ILE A 271 -16.41 4.52 -18.86
N SER A 272 -16.87 5.29 -19.83
CA SER A 272 -16.50 5.07 -21.24
C SER A 272 -14.99 5.19 -21.48
N LYS A 273 -14.31 6.12 -20.78
CA LYS A 273 -12.85 6.21 -20.82
C LYS A 273 -12.17 4.94 -20.26
N VAL A 274 -12.70 4.36 -19.18
CA VAL A 274 -12.17 3.11 -18.61
C VAL A 274 -12.39 1.93 -19.58
N GLU A 275 -13.54 1.86 -20.26
CA GLU A 275 -13.80 0.84 -21.28
C GLU A 275 -12.80 0.93 -22.45
N GLU A 276 -12.50 2.14 -22.91
CA GLU A 276 -11.48 2.40 -23.94
C GLU A 276 -10.08 1.99 -23.47
N LEU A 277 -9.68 2.37 -22.25
CA LEU A 277 -8.40 1.98 -21.65
C LEU A 277 -8.28 0.45 -21.52
N LEU A 278 -9.36 -0.25 -21.17
CA LEU A 278 -9.37 -1.72 -21.11
C LEU A 278 -9.25 -2.35 -22.50
N ALA A 279 -9.93 -1.82 -23.50
CA ALA A 279 -9.83 -2.32 -24.88
C ALA A 279 -8.40 -2.17 -25.42
N THR A 280 -7.81 -0.97 -25.28
CA THR A 280 -6.43 -0.68 -25.68
C THR A 280 -5.41 -1.48 -24.88
N SER A 281 -5.66 -1.73 -23.59
CA SER A 281 -4.82 -2.60 -22.75
C SER A 281 -4.77 -4.04 -23.26
N LYS A 282 -5.90 -4.59 -23.76
CA LYS A 282 -5.93 -5.94 -24.36
C LYS A 282 -5.06 -6.02 -25.60
N GLU A 283 -5.18 -5.04 -26.49
CA GLU A 283 -4.37 -4.95 -27.71
C GLU A 283 -2.87 -4.81 -27.39
N LYS A 284 -2.53 -3.94 -26.42
CA LYS A 284 -1.14 -3.74 -25.95
C LYS A 284 -0.57 -5.00 -25.30
N LEU A 285 -1.38 -5.77 -24.58
CA LEU A 285 -0.97 -7.05 -23.99
C LEU A 285 -0.62 -8.08 -25.07
N GLU A 286 -1.45 -8.20 -26.10
CA GLU A 286 -1.21 -9.08 -27.25
C GLU A 286 0.03 -8.65 -28.05
N ALA A 287 0.24 -7.34 -28.20
CA ALA A 287 1.42 -6.75 -28.83
C ALA A 287 2.71 -6.83 -27.97
N LYS A 288 2.65 -7.43 -26.76
CA LYS A 288 3.75 -7.51 -25.79
C LYS A 288 4.29 -6.15 -25.33
N ALA A 289 3.50 -5.09 -25.45
CA ALA A 289 3.82 -3.74 -24.97
C ALA A 289 3.45 -3.60 -23.49
N TYR A 290 4.17 -4.33 -22.62
CA TYR A 290 3.79 -4.51 -21.21
C TYR A 290 3.78 -3.22 -20.40
N ASP A 291 4.75 -2.33 -20.58
CA ASP A 291 4.81 -1.06 -19.83
C ASP A 291 3.62 -0.14 -20.17
N SER A 292 3.29 -0.03 -21.45
CA SER A 292 2.14 0.74 -21.92
C SER A 292 0.81 0.11 -21.47
N CYS A 293 0.71 -1.22 -21.48
CA CYS A 293 -0.45 -1.94 -20.96
C CYS A 293 -0.61 -1.70 -19.45
N TYR A 294 0.47 -1.77 -18.70
CA TYR A 294 0.48 -1.50 -17.26
C TYR A 294 0.03 -0.06 -16.95
N ALA A 295 0.53 0.92 -17.68
CA ALA A 295 0.16 2.33 -17.51
C ALA A 295 -1.35 2.56 -17.73
N ASP A 296 -1.89 2.04 -18.83
CA ASP A 296 -3.33 2.15 -19.13
C ASP A 296 -4.19 1.46 -18.07
N LEU A 297 -3.81 0.24 -17.66
CA LEU A 297 -4.53 -0.51 -16.63
C LEU A 297 -4.49 0.21 -15.27
N ARG A 298 -3.34 0.82 -14.92
CA ARG A 298 -3.19 1.61 -13.70
C ARG A 298 -4.10 2.84 -13.72
N GLU A 299 -4.11 3.57 -14.84
CA GLU A 299 -5.02 4.71 -15.03
C GLU A 299 -6.49 4.28 -14.94
N ALA A 300 -6.86 3.19 -15.62
CA ALA A 300 -8.20 2.61 -15.57
C ALA A 300 -8.61 2.25 -14.13
N TYR A 301 -7.71 1.61 -13.37
CA TYR A 301 -7.93 1.25 -11.97
C TYR A 301 -8.13 2.48 -11.08
N THR A 302 -7.32 3.52 -11.25
CA THR A 302 -7.45 4.76 -10.48
C THR A 302 -8.78 5.46 -10.78
N ILE A 303 -9.17 5.56 -12.06
CA ILE A 303 -10.44 6.18 -12.44
C ILE A 303 -11.62 5.38 -11.85
N VAL A 304 -11.60 4.05 -11.98
CA VAL A 304 -12.75 3.21 -11.55
C VAL A 304 -12.94 3.19 -10.04
N THR A 305 -11.84 3.11 -9.28
CA THR A 305 -11.89 3.20 -7.82
C THR A 305 -12.28 4.59 -7.35
N GLY A 306 -11.82 5.64 -8.04
CA GLY A 306 -12.24 7.01 -7.82
C GLY A 306 -13.75 7.23 -8.04
N ILE A 307 -14.34 6.63 -9.09
CA ILE A 307 -15.79 6.65 -9.31
C ILE A 307 -16.53 6.00 -8.14
N ILE A 308 -16.14 4.76 -7.77
CA ILE A 308 -16.79 4.02 -6.68
C ILE A 308 -16.75 4.82 -5.38
N SER A 309 -15.58 5.34 -5.02
CA SER A 309 -15.40 6.14 -3.80
C SER A 309 -16.25 7.42 -3.85
N SER A 310 -16.19 8.16 -4.96
CA SER A 310 -16.90 9.43 -5.10
C SER A 310 -18.43 9.27 -5.04
N VAL A 311 -18.98 8.23 -5.66
CA VAL A 311 -20.42 7.95 -5.59
C VAL A 311 -20.81 7.51 -4.17
N LYS A 312 -20.03 6.65 -3.52
CA LYS A 312 -20.29 6.25 -2.12
C LYS A 312 -20.26 7.46 -1.17
N THR A 313 -19.29 8.35 -1.33
CA THR A 313 -19.19 9.59 -0.55
C THR A 313 -20.39 10.51 -0.83
N LEU A 314 -20.75 10.74 -2.10
CA LEU A 314 -21.92 11.54 -2.47
C LEU A 314 -23.22 11.03 -1.81
N VAL A 315 -23.43 9.71 -1.81
CA VAL A 315 -24.59 9.09 -1.19
C VAL A 315 -24.56 9.26 0.33
N ALA A 316 -23.40 9.02 0.97
CA ALA A 316 -23.25 9.16 2.42
C ALA A 316 -23.47 10.61 2.88
N GLU A 317 -22.90 11.59 2.19
CA GLU A 317 -23.09 13.02 2.46
C GLU A 317 -24.55 13.44 2.28
N ALA A 318 -25.21 12.93 1.25
CA ALA A 318 -26.61 13.24 0.99
C ALA A 318 -27.52 12.70 2.11
N ILE A 319 -27.28 11.47 2.58
CA ILE A 319 -27.97 10.86 3.73
C ILE A 319 -27.74 11.68 4.99
N GLY A 320 -26.49 12.01 5.30
CA GLY A 320 -26.14 12.79 6.51
C GLY A 320 -26.78 14.18 6.51
N SER A 321 -26.79 14.85 5.36
CA SER A 321 -27.37 16.18 5.19
C SER A 321 -28.90 16.17 5.29
N SER A 322 -29.57 15.04 5.01
CA SER A 322 -31.03 14.94 5.08
C SER A 322 -31.60 15.32 6.44
N LEU A 323 -30.94 14.91 7.52
CA LEU A 323 -31.39 15.17 8.90
C LEU A 323 -31.28 16.66 9.27
N ALA A 324 -30.20 17.31 8.82
CA ALA A 324 -30.01 18.74 9.01
C ALA A 324 -31.04 19.56 8.22
N ILE A 325 -31.30 19.18 6.97
CA ILE A 325 -32.32 19.83 6.13
C ILE A 325 -33.72 19.64 6.73
N ALA A 326 -34.06 18.45 7.24
CA ALA A 326 -35.34 18.22 7.92
C ALA A 326 -35.54 19.15 9.13
N SER A 327 -34.48 19.37 9.91
CA SER A 327 -34.49 20.32 11.04
C SER A 327 -34.67 21.77 10.58
N LEU A 328 -34.02 22.15 9.47
CA LEU A 328 -34.20 23.47 8.84
C LEU A 328 -35.64 23.67 8.33
N ILE A 329 -36.24 22.62 7.75
CA ILE A 329 -37.64 22.62 7.29
C ILE A 329 -38.61 22.84 8.45
N ALA A 330 -38.37 22.20 9.60
CA ALA A 330 -39.15 22.43 10.82
C ALA A 330 -39.07 23.90 11.27
N LEU A 331 -37.86 24.47 11.31
CA LEU A 331 -37.63 25.86 11.72
C LEU A 331 -38.30 26.85 10.76
N THR A 332 -38.07 26.70 9.45
CA THR A 332 -38.66 27.57 8.42
C THR A 332 -40.18 27.50 8.43
N SER A 333 -40.77 26.32 8.61
CA SER A 333 -42.22 26.14 8.70
C SER A 333 -42.83 26.87 9.89
N ALA A 334 -42.16 26.87 11.04
CA ALA A 334 -42.61 27.62 12.21
C ALA A 334 -42.50 29.14 12.01
N VAL A 335 -41.44 29.61 11.36
CA VAL A 335 -41.30 31.02 10.99
C VAL A 335 -42.42 31.45 10.04
N ILE A 336 -42.78 30.61 9.07
CA ILE A 336 -43.90 30.86 8.14
C ILE A 336 -45.22 30.97 8.90
N GLY A 337 -45.51 30.03 9.81
CA GLY A 337 -46.74 30.07 10.61
C GLY A 337 -46.83 31.32 11.49
N GLU A 338 -45.72 31.69 12.13
CA GLU A 338 -45.62 32.91 12.94
C GLU A 338 -45.82 34.17 12.09
N LEU A 339 -45.21 34.26 10.89
CA LEU A 339 -45.32 35.43 10.02
C LEU A 339 -46.75 35.64 9.47
N LEU A 340 -47.43 34.55 9.10
CA LEU A 340 -48.73 34.61 8.42
C LEU A 340 -49.88 34.95 9.38
N PHE A 341 -49.87 34.43 10.61
CA PHE A 341 -51.01 34.55 11.53
C PHE A 341 -50.62 35.11 12.91
N GLU A 342 -51.53 35.87 13.53
CA GLU A 342 -51.37 36.36 14.91
C GLU A 342 -52.08 35.47 15.93
N ASN A 343 -53.14 34.78 15.50
CA ASN A 343 -53.89 33.87 16.36
C ASN A 343 -53.11 32.56 16.53
N GLU A 344 -52.85 32.17 17.79
CA GLU A 344 -52.11 30.97 18.16
C GLU A 344 -52.61 29.69 17.48
N ALA A 345 -53.94 29.48 17.38
CA ALA A 345 -54.49 28.30 16.71
C ALA A 345 -54.19 28.31 15.21
N LYS A 346 -54.31 29.47 14.56
CA LYS A 346 -54.04 29.62 13.12
C LYS A 346 -52.54 29.52 12.80
N LYS A 347 -51.66 29.95 13.71
CA LYS A 347 -50.21 29.78 13.60
C LYS A 347 -49.84 28.30 13.60
N ILE A 348 -50.34 27.53 14.57
CA ILE A 348 -50.05 26.09 14.67
C ILE A 348 -50.51 25.36 13.41
N ILE A 349 -51.72 25.64 12.93
CA ILE A 349 -52.25 25.04 11.70
C ILE A 349 -51.37 25.41 10.49
N ALA A 350 -50.98 26.68 10.36
CA ALA A 350 -50.14 27.13 9.26
C ALA A 350 -48.73 26.52 9.28
N THR A 351 -48.12 26.41 10.47
CA THR A 351 -46.85 25.72 10.67
C THR A 351 -46.95 24.26 10.26
N ALA A 352 -47.98 23.54 10.72
CA ALA A 352 -48.18 22.14 10.38
C ALA A 352 -48.39 21.93 8.87
N LEU A 353 -49.21 22.75 8.23
CA LEU A 353 -49.46 22.68 6.79
C LEU A 353 -48.20 22.99 5.98
N SER A 354 -47.48 24.05 6.34
CA SER A 354 -46.19 24.42 5.69
C SER A 354 -45.16 23.32 5.84
N PHE A 355 -45.10 22.69 7.02
CA PHE A 355 -44.18 21.59 7.30
C PHE A 355 -44.49 20.36 6.43
N ILE A 356 -45.75 19.94 6.36
CA ILE A 356 -46.19 18.80 5.53
C ILE A 356 -45.86 19.06 4.05
N ILE A 357 -46.16 20.24 3.53
CA ILE A 357 -45.87 20.57 2.12
C ILE A 357 -44.36 20.58 1.86
N SER A 358 -43.58 21.17 2.77
CA SER A 358 -42.12 21.28 2.60
C SER A 358 -41.42 19.92 2.72
N ILE A 359 -41.87 19.04 3.63
CA ILE A 359 -41.27 17.71 3.76
C ILE A 359 -41.63 16.81 2.57
N LEU A 360 -42.85 16.95 2.02
CA LEU A 360 -43.23 16.27 0.77
C LEU A 360 -42.39 16.76 -0.41
N ALA A 361 -42.21 18.07 -0.55
CA ALA A 361 -41.34 18.63 -1.57
C ALA A 361 -39.89 18.13 -1.41
N PHE A 362 -39.39 18.11 -0.17
CA PHE A 362 -38.07 17.60 0.16
C PHE A 362 -37.90 16.11 -0.21
N TYR A 363 -38.89 15.27 0.08
CA TYR A 363 -38.89 13.86 -0.28
C TYR A 363 -38.81 13.63 -1.80
N HIS A 364 -39.47 14.47 -2.60
CA HIS A 364 -39.46 14.34 -4.05
C HIS A 364 -38.23 14.95 -4.73
N LEU A 365 -37.73 16.09 -4.23
CA LEU A 365 -36.66 16.87 -4.86
C LEU A 365 -35.26 16.45 -4.39
N TYR A 366 -35.13 15.90 -3.18
CA TYR A 366 -33.82 15.59 -2.60
C TYR A 366 -33.60 14.07 -2.51
N PRO A 367 -32.66 13.50 -3.30
CA PRO A 367 -32.49 12.05 -3.39
C PRO A 367 -32.02 11.41 -2.07
N GLY A 368 -31.21 12.12 -1.28
CA GLY A 368 -30.75 11.65 0.02
C GLY A 368 -31.86 11.39 1.04
N CYS A 369 -33.04 12.02 0.87
CA CYS A 369 -34.19 11.83 1.76
C CYS A 369 -34.81 10.44 1.59
N LYS A 370 -34.81 9.90 0.37
CA LYS A 370 -35.37 8.57 0.06
C LYS A 370 -34.55 7.41 0.64
N MET A 371 -33.30 7.68 1.01
CA MET A 371 -32.38 6.70 1.61
C MET A 371 -32.47 6.63 3.13
N VAL A 372 -33.07 7.63 3.77
CA VAL A 372 -33.24 7.65 5.23
C VAL A 372 -34.48 6.86 5.61
N GLU A 373 -34.39 6.07 6.67
CA GLU A 373 -35.57 5.38 7.22
C GLU A 373 -36.65 6.41 7.57
N LEU A 374 -37.87 6.18 7.09
CA LEU A 374 -38.99 7.11 7.29
C LEU A 374 -39.27 7.37 8.78
N SER A 375 -39.07 6.35 9.63
CA SER A 375 -39.15 6.46 11.08
C SER A 375 -38.19 7.50 11.63
N GLN A 376 -36.91 7.42 11.26
CA GLN A 376 -35.87 8.36 11.69
C GLN A 376 -36.20 9.78 11.21
N LEU A 377 -36.59 9.93 9.95
CA LEU A 377 -36.94 11.24 9.40
C LEU A 377 -38.12 11.89 10.16
N ILE A 378 -39.16 11.12 10.49
CA ILE A 378 -40.29 11.60 11.30
C ILE A 378 -39.85 11.94 12.72
N THR A 379 -39.02 11.10 13.36
CA THR A 379 -38.54 11.34 14.73
C THR A 379 -37.70 12.62 14.81
N TRP A 380 -36.75 12.81 13.90
CA TRP A 380 -35.90 14.02 13.87
C TRP A 380 -36.70 15.27 13.50
N SER A 381 -37.66 15.14 12.57
CA SER A 381 -38.57 16.22 12.20
C SER A 381 -39.49 16.66 13.35
N THR A 382 -40.05 15.70 14.09
CA THR A 382 -40.93 15.99 15.23
C THR A 382 -40.13 16.50 16.43
N ALA A 383 -38.95 15.92 16.70
CA ALA A 383 -38.03 16.38 17.73
C ALA A 383 -37.57 17.83 17.46
N SER A 384 -37.23 18.17 16.22
CA SER A 384 -36.84 19.54 15.86
C SER A 384 -37.99 20.54 16.00
N LEU A 385 -39.23 20.16 15.63
CA LEU A 385 -40.43 20.96 15.90
C LEU A 385 -40.65 21.18 17.42
N ILE A 386 -40.56 20.12 18.23
CA ILE A 386 -40.71 20.21 19.68
C ILE A 386 -39.61 21.09 20.29
N ALA A 387 -38.35 20.87 19.90
CA ALA A 387 -37.21 21.66 20.35
C ALA A 387 -37.40 23.14 20.03
N LEU A 388 -37.89 23.46 18.83
CA LEU A 388 -38.18 24.84 18.45
C LEU A 388 -39.32 25.45 19.27
N ILE A 389 -40.41 24.72 19.49
CA ILE A 389 -41.52 25.17 20.35
C ILE A 389 -41.02 25.44 21.77
N LEU A 390 -40.18 24.55 22.31
CA LEU A 390 -39.54 24.73 23.62
C LEU A 390 -38.63 25.97 23.63
N LEU A 391 -37.78 26.16 22.61
CA LEU A 391 -36.89 27.32 22.50
C LEU A 391 -37.66 28.64 22.48
N ILE A 392 -38.84 28.68 21.85
CA ILE A 392 -39.69 29.88 21.79
C ILE A 392 -40.48 30.08 23.10
N LYS A 393 -41.04 29.00 23.69
CA LYS A 393 -41.95 29.11 24.84
C LYS A 393 -41.27 29.13 26.20
N ILE A 394 -40.09 28.51 26.36
CA ILE A 394 -39.36 28.49 27.63
C ILE A 394 -38.96 29.91 28.05
N PRO A 395 -38.34 30.75 27.20
CA PRO A 395 -37.95 32.10 27.59
C PRO A 395 -39.13 32.98 28.01
N GLN A 396 -40.31 32.77 27.43
CA GLN A 396 -41.53 33.51 27.76
C GLN A 396 -42.10 33.16 29.15
N LYS A 397 -41.75 31.98 29.70
CA LYS A 397 -42.19 31.53 31.02
C LYS A 397 -41.20 31.82 32.15
N ILE A 398 -39.95 32.14 31.81
CA ILE A 398 -38.94 32.53 32.81
C ILE A 398 -39.28 33.96 33.25
N ARG A 399 -39.80 34.10 34.47
CA ARG A 399 -40.09 35.41 35.07
C ARG A 399 -38.77 36.15 35.30
N GLU A 400 -38.50 37.15 34.48
CA GLU A 400 -37.38 38.07 34.67
C GLU A 400 -37.63 38.90 35.94
N LYS A 401 -36.60 39.05 36.78
CA LYS A 401 -36.69 39.83 38.02
C LYS A 401 -36.83 41.32 37.67
N PRO A 402 -37.70 42.08 38.36
CA PRO A 402 -37.86 43.50 38.08
C PRO A 402 -36.57 44.27 38.41
N GLY A 403 -35.97 44.93 37.41
CA GLY A 403 -34.84 45.85 37.57
C GLY A 403 -33.63 45.62 36.65
N GLU A 404 -33.50 44.44 36.03
CA GLU A 404 -32.46 44.18 35.02
C GLU A 404 -33.05 44.34 33.60
N LEU A 405 -32.21 44.73 32.63
CA LEU A 405 -32.58 44.78 31.22
C LEU A 405 -33.14 43.41 30.81
N ALA A 406 -34.46 43.38 30.68
CA ALA A 406 -35.29 42.24 30.33
C ALA A 406 -34.95 41.75 28.91
N PHE A 407 -33.83 41.06 28.76
CA PHE A 407 -33.25 40.66 27.47
C PHE A 407 -34.27 39.87 26.63
N TRP A 408 -35.00 38.94 27.25
CA TRP A 408 -35.99 38.13 26.54
C TRP A 408 -37.26 38.92 26.20
N SER A 409 -37.70 39.82 27.08
CA SER A 409 -38.81 40.75 26.82
C SER A 409 -38.49 41.76 25.70
N ALA A 410 -37.26 42.28 25.69
CA ALA A 410 -36.78 43.19 24.65
C ALA A 410 -36.69 42.49 23.29
N ILE A 411 -36.13 41.28 23.24
CA ILE A 411 -36.06 40.47 22.02
C ILE A 411 -37.45 40.18 21.46
N THR A 412 -38.38 39.70 22.30
CA THR A 412 -39.76 39.40 21.85
C THR A 412 -40.48 40.66 21.35
N SER A 413 -40.25 41.81 21.98
CA SER A 413 -40.77 43.10 21.53
C SER A 413 -40.19 43.54 20.18
N ILE A 414 -38.87 43.42 19.99
CA ILE A 414 -38.19 43.73 18.72
C ILE A 414 -38.71 42.83 17.60
N PHE A 415 -38.82 41.52 17.83
CA PHE A 415 -39.34 40.58 16.83
C PHE A 415 -40.82 40.87 16.49
N SER A 416 -41.64 41.22 17.47
CA SER A 416 -43.04 41.61 17.24
C SER A 416 -43.15 42.89 16.39
N ILE A 417 -42.35 43.92 16.68
CA ILE A 417 -42.28 45.16 15.91
C ILE A 417 -41.77 44.90 14.49
N ALA A 418 -40.73 44.08 14.34
CA ALA A 418 -40.18 43.68 13.05
C ALA A 418 -41.23 42.92 12.21
N LYS A 419 -41.88 41.92 12.78
CA LYS A 419 -42.98 41.15 12.16
C LYS A 419 -44.09 42.07 11.64
N ARG A 420 -44.57 43.00 12.47
CA ARG A 420 -45.63 43.95 12.10
C ARG A 420 -45.20 44.88 10.96
N ASN A 421 -43.93 45.28 10.92
CA ASN A 421 -43.37 46.08 9.83
C ASN A 421 -43.25 45.28 8.51
N LEU A 422 -42.76 44.04 8.56
CA LEU A 422 -42.64 43.15 7.41
C LEU A 422 -44.00 42.91 6.74
N LYS A 423 -45.06 42.76 7.55
CA LYS A 423 -46.43 42.50 7.08
C LYS A 423 -47.13 43.73 6.51
N ARG A 424 -46.81 44.94 6.99
CA ARG A 424 -47.40 46.21 6.50
C ARG A 424 -46.82 46.63 5.15
N ARG A 425 -45.54 46.30 4.87
CA ARG A 425 -44.82 46.72 3.65
C ARG A 425 -44.48 45.53 2.74
N LYS A 426 -45.48 44.69 2.45
CA LYS A 426 -45.36 43.39 1.76
C LYS A 426 -44.48 43.42 0.50
N LEU A 427 -44.66 44.41 -0.37
CA LEU A 427 -43.90 44.51 -1.62
C LEU A 427 -42.40 44.74 -1.38
N ARG A 428 -42.06 45.63 -0.45
CA ARG A 428 -40.67 45.94 -0.10
C ARG A 428 -39.99 44.73 0.52
N THR A 429 -40.67 44.08 1.46
CA THR A 429 -40.17 42.87 2.12
C THR A 429 -39.91 41.74 1.12
N LEU A 430 -40.84 41.52 0.18
CA LEU A 430 -40.69 40.49 -0.86
C LEU A 430 -39.48 40.78 -1.75
N LEU A 431 -39.33 42.02 -2.22
CA LEU A 431 -38.22 42.41 -3.09
C LEU A 431 -36.86 42.26 -2.40
N THR A 432 -36.78 42.64 -1.11
CA THR A 432 -35.54 42.48 -0.32
C THR A 432 -35.21 41.01 -0.08
N LEU A 433 -36.22 40.17 0.15
CA LEU A 433 -36.03 38.74 0.35
C LEU A 433 -35.49 38.07 -0.91
N ILE A 434 -36.10 38.37 -2.07
CA ILE A 434 -35.63 37.88 -3.37
C ILE A 434 -34.19 38.34 -3.64
N SER A 435 -33.89 39.61 -3.36
CA SER A 435 -32.53 40.15 -3.56
C SER A 435 -31.49 39.43 -2.70
N VAL A 436 -31.80 39.17 -1.43
CA VAL A 436 -30.92 38.42 -0.52
C VAL A 436 -30.78 36.97 -0.98
N LEU A 437 -31.87 36.31 -1.40
CA LEU A 437 -31.82 34.94 -1.93
C LEU A 437 -30.94 34.83 -3.18
N VAL A 438 -31.08 35.77 -4.13
CA VAL A 438 -30.23 35.82 -5.33
C VAL A 438 -28.77 36.06 -4.95
N LEU A 439 -28.49 36.95 -4.00
CA LEU A 439 -27.13 37.25 -3.55
C LEU A 439 -26.48 36.05 -2.84
N ILE A 440 -27.21 35.36 -1.95
CA ILE A 440 -26.74 34.12 -1.31
C ILE A 440 -26.54 33.02 -2.35
N GLY A 441 -27.49 32.83 -3.27
CA GLY A 441 -27.38 31.85 -4.34
C GLY A 441 -26.17 32.10 -5.25
N GLY A 442 -25.94 33.36 -5.62
CA GLY A 442 -24.76 33.76 -6.38
C GLY A 442 -23.45 33.53 -5.62
N PHE A 443 -23.43 33.83 -4.32
CA PHE A 443 -22.25 33.56 -3.48
C PHE A 443 -21.98 32.06 -3.36
N VAL A 444 -22.99 31.23 -3.10
CA VAL A 444 -22.86 29.77 -3.01
C VAL A 444 -22.34 29.20 -4.33
N ALA A 445 -22.88 29.63 -5.47
CA ALA A 445 -22.42 29.23 -6.80
C ALA A 445 -20.96 29.68 -7.07
N LEU A 446 -20.55 30.88 -6.61
CA LEU A 446 -19.18 31.36 -6.74
C LEU A 446 -18.20 30.58 -5.86
N THR A 447 -18.66 30.09 -4.70
CA THR A 447 -17.86 29.31 -3.74
C THR A 447 -17.92 27.81 -3.98
N SER A 448 -18.68 27.31 -4.96
CA SER A 448 -18.67 25.88 -5.28
C SER A 448 -17.34 25.52 -5.91
N VAL A 449 -16.40 25.13 -5.06
CA VAL A 449 -15.08 24.64 -5.47
C VAL A 449 -15.28 23.29 -6.16
N SER A 450 -14.94 23.24 -7.45
CA SER A 450 -14.68 21.96 -8.11
C SER A 450 -13.35 21.41 -7.60
N ILE A 451 -13.40 20.25 -6.96
CA ILE A 451 -12.18 19.49 -6.67
C ILE A 451 -11.69 18.95 -8.02
N GLU A 452 -10.68 19.60 -8.60
CA GLU A 452 -9.90 19.03 -9.68
C GLU A 452 -8.86 18.08 -9.08
N GLU A 453 -9.09 16.78 -9.21
CA GLU A 453 -8.04 15.77 -9.04
C GLU A 453 -7.22 15.71 -10.32
N GLY A 454 -5.91 15.96 -10.24
CA GLY A 454 -5.03 15.93 -11.40
C GLY A 454 -3.59 16.36 -11.14
N LEU A 455 -2.78 16.35 -12.20
CA LEU A 455 -1.40 16.85 -12.18
C LEU A 455 -1.40 18.38 -12.12
N THR A 456 -0.77 18.95 -11.09
CA THR A 456 -0.56 20.40 -11.05
C THR A 456 0.66 20.76 -11.89
N VAL A 457 0.43 21.25 -13.11
CA VAL A 457 1.51 21.73 -13.97
C VAL A 457 1.82 23.18 -13.63
N LYS A 458 3.00 23.43 -13.05
CA LYS A 458 3.54 24.79 -12.87
C LYS A 458 4.67 25.02 -13.85
N ARG A 459 4.63 26.15 -14.56
CA ARG A 459 5.72 26.59 -15.43
C ARG A 459 6.66 27.48 -14.63
N TYR A 460 7.92 27.09 -14.56
CA TYR A 460 8.98 27.89 -13.96
C TYR A 460 9.84 28.49 -15.07
N ASN A 461 10.01 29.82 -15.04
CA ASN A 461 10.98 30.47 -15.91
C ASN A 461 12.37 30.29 -15.30
N ASN A 462 13.28 29.69 -16.06
CA ASN A 462 14.68 29.57 -15.68
C ASN A 462 15.53 30.55 -16.52
N ALA A 463 16.55 31.14 -15.90
CA ALA A 463 17.52 32.03 -16.55
C ALA A 463 18.37 31.29 -17.60
N ASP A 464 18.61 29.99 -17.41
CA ASP A 464 19.53 29.19 -18.24
C ASP A 464 18.89 28.62 -19.52
N GLN A 465 17.67 29.03 -19.90
CA GLN A 465 16.92 28.53 -21.07
C GLN A 465 16.75 26.99 -21.16
N LEU A 466 17.03 26.26 -20.09
CA LEU A 466 16.85 24.82 -20.02
C LEU A 466 15.37 24.46 -20.08
N SER A 467 15.00 23.58 -21.01
CA SER A 467 13.67 22.96 -21.09
C SER A 467 13.74 21.60 -20.42
N GLY A 468 12.93 21.38 -19.39
CA GLY A 468 12.90 20.13 -18.63
C GLY A 468 11.63 20.00 -17.79
N ILE A 469 11.42 18.82 -17.25
CA ILE A 469 10.29 18.49 -16.38
C ILE A 469 10.84 18.30 -14.97
N LEU A 470 10.35 19.09 -14.01
CA LEU A 470 10.58 18.84 -12.59
C LEU A 470 9.48 17.91 -12.09
N VAL A 471 9.87 16.73 -11.61
CA VAL A 471 8.97 15.78 -10.97
C VAL A 471 9.15 15.90 -9.46
N ASP A 472 8.06 16.20 -8.76
CA ASP A 472 8.02 16.24 -7.31
C ASP A 472 6.75 15.56 -6.81
N LYS A 473 6.83 14.87 -5.67
CA LYS A 473 5.67 14.25 -5.01
C LYS A 473 5.04 15.28 -4.09
N ILE A 474 3.81 15.68 -4.41
CA ILE A 474 3.03 16.57 -3.54
C ILE A 474 2.73 15.84 -2.23
N LEU A 475 3.14 16.44 -1.12
CA LEU A 475 2.83 15.92 0.20
C LEU A 475 1.33 16.03 0.47
N PRO A 476 0.67 14.95 0.94
CA PRO A 476 -0.69 15.05 1.42
C PRO A 476 -0.75 16.06 2.59
N PRO A 477 -1.87 16.80 2.77
CA PRO A 477 -2.03 17.78 3.85
C PRO A 477 -1.81 17.18 5.26
N THR A 478 -1.94 15.86 5.38
CA THR A 478 -1.80 15.09 6.62
C THR A 478 -0.42 14.47 6.81
N SER A 479 0.52 14.65 5.86
CA SER A 479 1.85 14.03 5.94
C SER A 479 2.67 14.63 7.08
N THR A 480 3.21 13.76 7.94
CA THR A 480 4.22 14.10 8.94
C THR A 480 5.64 14.04 8.38
N TYR A 481 5.81 13.46 7.18
CA TYR A 481 7.10 13.45 6.49
C TYR A 481 7.32 14.75 5.72
N PRO A 482 8.55 15.28 5.69
CA PRO A 482 8.89 16.55 5.05
C PRO A 482 9.04 16.44 3.51
N PHE A 483 9.20 15.23 2.98
CA PHE A 483 9.16 14.90 1.55
C PHE A 483 8.92 13.39 1.38
N ILE A 484 8.55 12.96 0.18
CA ILE A 484 8.43 11.53 -0.17
C ILE A 484 9.50 11.26 -1.24
N PRO A 485 10.47 10.34 -1.00
CA PRO A 485 11.49 10.06 -1.99
C PRO A 485 10.89 9.49 -3.29
N LEU A 486 11.50 9.87 -4.41
CA LEU A 486 11.29 9.23 -5.70
C LEU A 486 12.19 7.99 -5.79
N GLU A 487 11.66 6.89 -6.32
CA GLU A 487 12.46 5.69 -6.51
C GLU A 487 13.42 5.85 -7.70
N LEU A 488 14.64 5.32 -7.56
CA LEU A 488 15.66 5.36 -8.60
C LEU A 488 15.19 4.69 -9.90
N ASN A 489 14.50 3.56 -9.81
CA ASN A 489 13.97 2.85 -10.98
C ASN A 489 12.92 3.65 -11.76
N PHE A 490 12.09 4.44 -11.06
CA PHE A 490 11.14 5.35 -11.71
C PHE A 490 11.89 6.43 -12.51
N MET A 491 12.94 7.00 -11.93
CA MET A 491 13.75 8.03 -12.58
C MET A 491 14.51 7.50 -13.80
N GLU A 492 15.06 6.29 -13.71
CA GLU A 492 15.73 5.63 -14.84
C GLU A 492 14.75 5.38 -15.99
N LYS A 493 13.59 4.76 -15.70
CA LYS A 493 12.55 4.49 -16.70
C LYS A 493 12.01 5.78 -17.34
N PHE A 494 11.80 6.85 -16.56
CA PHE A 494 11.34 8.14 -17.07
C PHE A 494 12.38 8.80 -17.99
N THR A 495 13.66 8.79 -17.59
CA THR A 495 14.76 9.35 -18.39
C THR A 495 14.90 8.63 -19.74
N LEU A 496 14.76 7.29 -19.73
CA LEU A 496 14.81 6.43 -20.92
C LEU A 496 13.63 6.68 -21.87
N ASN A 497 12.40 6.79 -21.34
CA ASN A 497 11.19 6.93 -22.16
C ASN A 497 11.03 8.33 -22.78
N GLU A 498 11.39 9.39 -22.06
CA GLU A 498 11.21 10.78 -22.51
C GLU A 498 12.40 11.31 -23.35
N LYS A 499 13.39 10.46 -23.66
CA LYS A 499 14.61 10.84 -24.40
C LYS A 499 15.31 12.07 -23.79
N ALA A 500 15.30 12.16 -22.46
CA ALA A 500 15.94 13.27 -21.76
C ALA A 500 17.46 13.26 -22.04
N LEU A 501 18.04 14.41 -22.35
CA LEU A 501 19.48 14.55 -22.64
C LEU A 501 20.35 14.21 -21.43
N TRP A 502 19.83 14.46 -20.23
CA TRP A 502 20.42 14.13 -18.94
C TRP A 502 19.34 14.28 -17.86
N SER A 503 19.58 13.68 -16.68
CA SER A 503 18.71 13.82 -15.50
C SER A 503 19.55 14.20 -14.28
N SER A 504 18.94 14.94 -13.36
CA SER A 504 19.53 15.29 -12.07
C SER A 504 18.59 14.91 -10.94
N ILE A 505 19.18 14.31 -9.90
CA ILE A 505 18.52 13.89 -8.67
C ILE A 505 19.06 14.76 -7.56
N LYS A 506 18.16 15.48 -6.88
CA LYS A 506 18.47 16.21 -5.66
C LYS A 506 18.31 15.27 -4.46
N TYR A 507 19.38 15.09 -3.71
CA TYR A 507 19.38 14.44 -2.40
C TYR A 507 19.39 15.51 -1.31
N SER A 508 18.45 15.47 -0.38
CA SER A 508 18.44 16.42 0.74
C SER A 508 17.85 15.80 2.00
N SER A 509 18.36 16.22 3.16
CA SER A 509 17.72 15.97 4.45
C SER A 509 16.98 17.21 4.94
N THR A 510 16.07 17.03 5.90
CA THR A 510 15.45 18.15 6.62
C THR A 510 16.43 18.71 7.64
N PRO A 511 16.74 20.02 7.60
CA PRO A 511 17.55 20.64 8.63
C PRO A 511 16.90 20.47 10.01
N GLN A 512 17.67 20.01 10.99
CA GLN A 512 17.19 19.89 12.37
C GLN A 512 17.81 20.96 13.27
N LEU A 513 17.16 21.28 14.39
CA LEU A 513 17.73 22.16 15.41
C LEU A 513 18.81 21.46 16.26
N ASN A 514 18.76 20.13 16.31
CA ASN A 514 19.81 19.30 16.90
C ASN A 514 20.65 18.69 15.77
N PRO A 515 21.96 18.46 15.99
CA PRO A 515 22.80 17.83 14.98
C PRO A 515 22.27 16.43 14.65
N ILE A 516 22.13 16.15 13.35
CA ILE A 516 21.74 14.84 12.81
C ILE A 516 22.90 13.86 13.01
N GLU A 517 24.13 14.32 12.82
CA GLU A 517 25.33 13.48 12.96
C GLU A 517 26.57 14.34 13.30
N TYR A 518 27.68 13.70 13.66
CA TYR A 518 28.96 14.37 13.92
C TYR A 518 30.06 13.89 12.98
N MET A 519 30.76 14.81 12.32
CA MET A 519 31.98 14.47 11.58
C MET A 519 33.17 14.35 12.52
N VAL A 520 33.89 13.23 12.45
CA VAL A 520 35.10 12.99 13.25
C VAL A 520 36.31 12.90 12.33
N ASN A 521 37.34 13.70 12.60
CA ASN A 521 38.63 13.54 11.92
C ASN A 521 39.35 12.30 12.50
N GLN A 522 39.54 11.26 11.68
CA GLN A 522 40.17 10.00 12.09
C GLN A 522 41.61 10.17 12.63
N VAL A 523 42.32 11.24 12.24
CA VAL A 523 43.70 11.53 12.65
C VAL A 523 43.74 12.43 13.89
N LYS A 524 42.71 13.25 14.10
CA LYS A 524 42.58 14.18 15.23
C LYS A 524 41.23 13.98 15.89
N ALA A 525 41.09 12.87 16.63
CA ALA A 525 39.87 12.38 17.29
C ALA A 525 39.16 13.37 18.26
N GLN A 526 39.64 14.61 18.40
CA GLN A 526 39.09 15.63 19.31
C GLN A 526 38.24 16.71 18.63
N ARG A 527 38.22 16.84 17.30
CA ARG A 527 37.31 17.78 16.62
C ARG A 527 36.12 17.06 16.02
N LYS A 528 34.97 17.23 16.66
CA LYS A 528 33.65 16.85 16.15
C LYS A 528 33.03 18.08 15.51
N ALA A 529 32.75 18.04 14.20
CA ALA A 529 31.93 19.07 13.56
C ALA A 529 30.48 18.58 13.52
N GLU A 530 29.56 19.43 13.96
CA GLU A 530 28.14 19.11 14.03
C GLU A 530 27.50 19.26 12.65
N VAL A 531 26.77 18.24 12.21
CA VAL A 531 26.07 18.22 10.93
C VAL A 531 24.59 18.36 11.17
N TYR A 532 23.99 19.44 10.65
CA TYR A 532 22.57 19.75 10.84
C TYR A 532 21.72 19.37 9.62
N GLY A 533 22.34 19.01 8.50
CA GLY A 533 21.67 18.69 7.25
C GLY A 533 22.65 18.32 6.13
N PHE A 534 22.14 17.58 5.15
CA PHE A 534 22.86 17.13 3.96
C PHE A 534 22.15 17.62 2.69
N LEU A 535 22.91 18.05 1.70
CA LEU A 535 22.42 18.39 0.37
C LEU A 535 23.43 17.91 -0.69
N ALA A 536 22.95 17.21 -1.72
CA ALA A 536 23.73 16.80 -2.87
C ALA A 536 22.88 16.77 -4.14
N PHE A 537 23.54 16.85 -5.29
CA PHE A 537 22.94 16.72 -6.61
C PHE A 537 23.71 15.64 -7.38
N SER A 538 23.01 14.83 -8.18
CA SER A 538 23.67 13.83 -9.02
C SER A 538 24.38 14.44 -10.22
N ASP A 539 23.95 15.63 -10.68
CA ASP A 539 24.54 16.35 -11.80
C ASP A 539 24.71 17.84 -11.43
N ASN A 540 25.89 18.40 -11.71
CA ASN A 540 26.23 19.78 -11.38
C ASN A 540 25.65 20.81 -12.37
N ARG A 541 25.01 20.35 -13.46
CA ARG A 541 24.30 21.20 -14.43
C ARG A 541 22.88 21.54 -13.99
N ASP A 542 22.43 21.05 -12.84
CA ASP A 542 21.09 21.31 -12.31
C ASP A 542 20.88 22.82 -12.05
N PRO A 543 19.90 23.48 -12.68
CA PRO A 543 19.69 24.91 -12.48
C PRO A 543 19.28 25.27 -11.05
N ILE A 544 18.68 24.34 -10.29
CA ILE A 544 18.34 24.54 -8.89
C ILE A 544 19.62 24.66 -8.05
N MET A 545 20.70 23.96 -8.42
CA MET A 545 21.99 24.06 -7.75
C MET A 545 22.55 25.48 -7.83
N ASN A 546 22.49 26.13 -8.99
CA ASN A 546 22.94 27.53 -9.19
C ASN A 546 22.15 28.51 -8.29
N VAL A 547 20.83 28.32 -8.19
CA VAL A 547 19.97 29.16 -7.35
C VAL A 547 20.29 28.99 -5.87
N ILE A 548 20.65 27.78 -5.44
CA ILE A 548 21.07 27.50 -4.06
C ILE A 548 22.46 28.08 -3.80
N GLU A 549 23.41 27.90 -4.73
CA GLU A 549 24.77 28.41 -4.60
C GLU A 549 24.81 29.93 -4.38
N ALA A 550 23.97 30.68 -5.10
CA ALA A 550 23.81 32.12 -4.91
C ALA A 550 23.33 32.54 -3.50
N LYS A 551 22.80 31.60 -2.71
CA LYS A 551 22.29 31.82 -1.35
C LYS A 551 23.22 31.26 -0.27
N ILE A 552 24.33 30.62 -0.63
CA ILE A 552 25.31 30.10 0.33
C ILE A 552 26.09 31.26 0.92
N ILE A 553 26.07 31.38 2.25
CA ILE A 553 26.82 32.43 2.98
C ILE A 553 28.31 32.10 3.03
N GLN A 554 28.66 30.83 3.28
CA GLN A 554 30.04 30.34 3.35
C GLN A 554 30.12 28.89 2.86
N GLY A 555 31.14 28.58 2.07
CA GLY A 555 31.31 27.27 1.42
C GLY A 555 31.03 27.32 -0.08
N ARG A 556 30.83 26.16 -0.69
CA ARG A 556 30.49 26.00 -2.11
C ARG A 556 29.62 24.76 -2.31
N MET A 557 28.87 24.71 -3.41
CA MET A 557 28.16 23.51 -3.82
C MET A 557 29.14 22.40 -4.29
N PRO A 558 28.71 21.12 -4.31
CA PRO A 558 29.56 20.00 -4.70
C PRO A 558 29.88 20.09 -6.20
N THR A 559 31.16 20.06 -6.55
CA THR A 559 31.62 20.16 -7.96
C THR A 559 31.99 18.80 -8.54
N SER A 560 32.30 17.82 -7.68
CA SER A 560 32.77 16.48 -8.07
C SER A 560 31.80 15.39 -7.60
N ALA A 561 31.76 14.26 -8.31
CA ALA A 561 30.98 13.10 -7.88
C ALA A 561 31.40 12.60 -6.49
N GLY A 562 30.43 12.38 -5.61
CA GLY A 562 30.65 11.95 -4.23
C GLY A 562 30.89 13.09 -3.22
N GLU A 563 30.93 14.36 -3.66
CA GLU A 563 30.94 15.51 -2.75
C GLU A 563 29.51 15.78 -2.22
N ILE A 564 29.40 16.16 -0.94
CA ILE A 564 28.12 16.47 -0.27
C ILE A 564 28.27 17.81 0.46
N VAL A 565 27.25 18.66 0.39
CA VAL A 565 27.17 19.88 1.22
C VAL A 565 26.63 19.52 2.58
N LEU A 566 27.35 19.95 3.61
CA LEU A 566 26.95 19.80 5.01
C LEU A 566 26.64 21.18 5.57
N THR A 567 25.47 21.33 6.17
CA THR A 567 25.13 22.57 6.87
C THR A 567 25.69 22.50 8.30
N GLN A 568 26.55 23.45 8.63
CA GLN A 568 27.13 23.66 9.96
C GLN A 568 26.53 24.93 10.56
N SER A 569 26.33 24.96 11.89
CA SER A 569 25.87 26.14 12.63
C SER A 569 27.03 27.01 13.13
#